data_AF-Q5WVY6-F1
#
_entry.id   AF-Q5WVY6-F1
#
_cell.length_a   1.000
_cell.length_b   1.000
_cell.length_c   1.000
_cell.angle_alpha   90.00
_cell.angle_beta   90.00
_cell.angle_gamma   90.00
#
_symmetry.space_group_name_H-M   'P 1'
#
loop_
_entity.id
_entity.type
_entity.pdbx_description
1 polymer ?
#
loop_
_entity_poly.entity_id
_entity_poly.type
_entity_poly.pdbx_seq_one_letter_code
_entity_poly.pdbx_strand_id
1 'polypeptide(L)'
;MSKKSICLATLALIFTFGQPVFANSSETTQTKPCHCHEHKKILSQLNLTQEQKTKIKTIKIQAQKSIKENYRQLKAIKEQINALIANEKLDEAKLDSLINQRNKITGTMLKNRVMMKNQIYNQLTNEQKSQYKKNM
;
A
#
# COMPACT_ATOMS: atom_id res chain seq x y z
N MET A 1 67.90 30.25 -2.82
CA MET A 1 67.58 29.96 -1.41
C MET A 1 66.80 31.14 -0.83
N SER A 2 65.47 31.08 -0.78
CA SER A 2 64.68 32.13 -0.09
C SER A 2 64.18 31.61 1.25
N LYS A 3 64.45 32.40 2.29
CA LYS A 3 64.15 32.15 3.69
C LYS A 3 62.84 32.85 4.07
N LYS A 4 62.14 32.22 5.00
CA LYS A 4 60.81 32.52 5.56
C LYS A 4 60.75 33.85 6.32
N SER A 5 59.53 34.39 6.48
CA SER A 5 58.90 35.03 7.68
C SER A 5 57.89 36.12 7.25
N ILE A 6 56.72 36.41 7.83
CA ILE A 6 56.03 36.06 9.09
C ILE A 6 54.54 36.50 8.97
N CYS A 7 53.64 35.66 9.49
CA CYS A 7 52.39 35.88 10.24
C CYS A 7 51.52 37.15 10.03
N LEU A 8 50.21 36.96 9.83
CA LEU A 8 49.17 37.60 10.66
C LEU A 8 47.81 36.89 10.53
N ALA A 9 47.21 36.71 11.70
CA ALA A 9 46.00 35.95 11.99
C ALA A 9 44.73 36.54 11.37
N THR A 10 43.74 35.68 11.11
CA THR A 10 42.35 35.90 11.60
C THR A 10 41.55 34.62 11.46
N LEU A 11 41.32 33.99 12.61
CA LEU A 11 40.43 32.86 12.79
C LEU A 11 39.00 33.41 12.86
N ALA A 12 38.26 33.40 11.75
CA ALA A 12 36.82 33.67 11.76
C ALA A 12 36.06 32.35 11.80
N LEU A 13 35.99 31.75 12.98
CA LEU A 13 35.12 30.60 13.26
C LEU A 13 33.69 31.11 13.38
N ILE A 14 32.98 31.18 12.26
CA ILE A 14 31.56 31.52 12.24
C ILE A 14 30.79 30.28 12.69
N PHE A 15 30.47 30.21 13.98
CA PHE A 15 29.48 29.28 14.51
C PHE A 15 28.10 29.74 14.03
N THR A 16 27.68 29.28 12.85
CA THR A 16 26.28 29.37 12.46
C THR A 16 25.50 28.42 13.36
N PHE A 17 24.73 28.97 14.30
CA PHE A 17 23.71 28.22 15.04
C PHE A 17 22.70 27.66 14.03
N GLY A 18 22.91 26.41 13.61
CA GLY A 18 21.91 25.64 12.91
C GLY A 18 20.72 25.47 13.86
N GLN A 19 19.60 26.09 13.51
CA GLN A 19 18.34 25.79 14.16
C GLN A 19 18.09 24.29 13.98
N PRO A 20 17.90 23.48 15.05
CA PRO A 20 17.39 22.14 14.86
C PRO A 20 15.94 22.30 14.40
N VAL A 21 15.72 22.25 13.09
CA VAL A 21 14.40 21.91 12.56
C VAL A 21 14.20 20.45 12.94
N PHE A 22 13.61 20.22 14.10
CA PHE A 22 12.93 18.96 14.32
C PHE A 22 11.88 18.87 13.24
N ALA A 23 12.10 17.98 12.27
CA ALA A 23 11.02 17.49 11.44
C ALA A 23 10.02 16.89 12.42
N ASN A 24 9.02 17.68 12.83
CA ASN A 24 7.83 17.17 13.47
C ASN A 24 7.13 16.39 12.36
N SER A 25 7.53 15.13 12.23
CA SER A 25 6.76 14.12 11.54
C SER A 25 5.50 13.92 12.37
N SER A 26 4.59 14.89 12.32
CA SER A 26 3.18 14.56 12.29
C SER A 26 2.99 13.77 10.99
N GLU A 27 3.47 12.53 10.97
CA GLU A 27 2.89 11.46 10.20
C GLU A 27 1.45 11.37 10.72
N THR A 28 0.63 12.28 10.19
CA THR A 28 -0.74 11.91 9.87
C THR A 28 -0.53 10.61 9.13
N THR A 29 -0.95 9.51 9.75
CA THR A 29 -1.02 8.22 9.11
C THR A 29 -1.97 8.40 7.94
N GLN A 30 -1.44 8.91 6.81
CA GLN A 30 -2.00 8.78 5.50
C GLN A 30 -1.90 7.29 5.22
N THR A 31 -2.82 6.56 5.84
CA THR A 31 -3.24 5.25 5.43
C THR A 31 -3.58 5.43 3.96
N LYS A 32 -2.62 5.12 3.08
CA LYS A 32 -2.81 5.14 1.63
C LYS A 32 -4.18 4.50 1.40
N PRO A 33 -5.14 5.21 0.78
CA PRO A 33 -6.50 4.71 0.69
C PRO A 33 -6.44 3.32 0.07
N CYS A 34 -6.85 2.32 0.84
CA CYS A 34 -7.05 0.99 0.32
C CYS A 34 -7.93 1.16 -0.93
N HIS A 35 -7.42 0.82 -2.11
CA HIS A 35 -8.05 1.03 -3.43
C HIS A 35 -9.47 0.41 -3.58
N CYS A 36 -9.97 -0.23 -2.52
CA CYS A 36 -11.35 -0.67 -2.37
C CYS A 36 -12.33 0.49 -2.10
N HIS A 37 -11.89 1.58 -1.45
CA HIS A 37 -12.78 2.72 -1.12
C HIS A 37 -13.19 3.52 -2.35
N GLU A 38 -12.24 3.83 -3.23
CA GLU A 38 -12.52 4.56 -4.48
C GLU A 38 -13.54 3.84 -5.35
N HIS A 39 -13.38 2.52 -5.52
CA HIS A 39 -14.33 1.73 -6.31
C HIS A 39 -15.76 1.76 -5.74
N LYS A 40 -15.91 1.78 -4.42
CA LYS A 40 -17.22 1.86 -3.78
C LYS A 40 -17.87 3.21 -4.03
N LYS A 41 -17.09 4.30 -3.97
CA LYS A 41 -17.53 5.67 -4.23
C LYS A 41 -18.03 5.83 -5.67
N ILE A 42 -17.26 5.37 -6.65
CA ILE A 42 -17.63 5.43 -8.07
C ILE A 42 -19.00 4.73 -8.29
N LEU A 43 -19.16 3.51 -7.78
CA LEU A 43 -20.41 2.77 -7.94
C LEU A 43 -21.62 3.44 -7.27
N SER A 44 -21.41 4.16 -6.16
CA SER A 44 -22.51 4.87 -5.48
C SER A 44 -22.98 6.11 -6.24
N GLN A 45 -22.16 6.64 -7.14
CA GLN A 45 -22.50 7.76 -8.03
C GLN A 45 -23.19 7.29 -9.32
N LEU A 46 -23.18 5.98 -9.59
CA LEU A 46 -23.94 5.41 -10.69
C LEU A 46 -25.39 5.22 -10.23
N ASN A 47 -26.34 5.70 -11.04
CA ASN A 47 -27.77 5.45 -10.85
C ASN A 47 -28.08 3.96 -11.16
N LEU A 48 -27.66 3.06 -10.28
CA LEU A 48 -27.81 1.61 -10.44
C LEU A 48 -29.25 1.18 -10.19
N THR A 49 -29.79 0.33 -11.06
CA THR A 49 -31.09 -0.32 -10.86
C THR A 49 -31.03 -1.28 -9.67
N GLN A 50 -32.20 -1.64 -9.13
CA GLN A 50 -32.27 -2.59 -8.03
C GLN A 50 -31.70 -3.97 -8.42
N GLU A 51 -31.92 -4.40 -9.67
CA GLU A 51 -31.37 -5.64 -10.19
C GLU A 51 -29.82 -5.59 -10.26
N GLN A 52 -29.26 -4.49 -10.77
CA GLN A 52 -27.80 -4.30 -10.82
C GLN A 52 -27.19 -4.31 -9.41
N LYS A 53 -27.82 -3.62 -8.45
CA LYS A 53 -27.39 -3.62 -7.04
C LYS A 53 -27.33 -5.03 -6.47
N THR A 54 -28.34 -5.85 -6.72
CA THR A 54 -28.38 -7.26 -6.27
C THR A 54 -27.26 -8.08 -6.90
N LYS A 55 -27.07 -8.01 -8.23
CA LYS A 55 -25.99 -8.74 -8.93
C LYS A 55 -24.61 -8.31 -8.41
N ILE A 56 -24.37 -7.01 -8.26
CA ILE A 56 -23.13 -6.45 -7.72
C ILE A 56 -22.88 -6.91 -6.27
N LYS A 57 -23.93 -6.97 -5.44
CA LYS A 57 -23.82 -7.47 -4.05
C LYS A 57 -23.38 -8.93 -4.03
N THR A 58 -23.97 -9.78 -4.87
CA THR A 58 -23.58 -11.19 -5.00
C THR A 58 -22.11 -11.34 -5.40
N ILE A 59 -21.66 -10.58 -6.41
CA ILE A 59 -20.26 -10.57 -6.85
C ILE A 59 -19.32 -10.19 -5.68
N LYS A 60 -19.66 -9.16 -4.92
CA LYS A 60 -18.87 -8.71 -3.76
C LYS A 60 -18.81 -9.76 -2.64
N ILE A 61 -19.94 -10.41 -2.32
CA ILE A 61 -19.99 -11.47 -1.30
C ILE A 61 -19.10 -12.64 -1.70
N GLN A 62 -19.14 -13.06 -2.97
CA GLN A 62 -18.32 -14.14 -3.47
C GLN A 62 -16.82 -13.79 -3.37
N ALA A 63 -16.43 -12.58 -3.74
CA ALA A 63 -15.06 -12.11 -3.61
C ALA A 63 -14.61 -12.04 -2.13
N GLN A 64 -15.50 -11.64 -1.22
CA GLN A 64 -15.20 -11.47 0.21
C GLN A 64 -14.75 -12.77 0.89
N LYS A 65 -15.29 -13.93 0.47
CA LYS A 65 -14.85 -15.24 0.99
C LYS A 65 -13.34 -15.45 0.77
N SER A 66 -12.87 -15.23 -0.45
CA SER A 66 -11.44 -15.36 -0.79
C SER A 66 -10.56 -14.34 -0.07
N ILE A 67 -11.08 -13.13 0.14
CA ILE A 67 -10.36 -12.05 0.82
C ILE A 67 -10.08 -12.40 2.28
N LYS A 68 -11.07 -12.93 3.01
CA LYS A 68 -10.91 -13.33 4.42
C LYS A 68 -9.82 -14.38 4.59
N GLU A 69 -9.83 -15.40 3.73
CA GLU A 69 -8.84 -16.48 3.78
C GLU A 69 -7.43 -15.98 3.46
N ASN A 70 -7.28 -15.13 2.43
CA ASN A 70 -5.98 -14.52 2.12
C ASN A 70 -5.43 -13.69 3.29
N TYR A 71 -6.27 -12.91 3.99
CA TYR A 71 -5.84 -12.15 5.17
C TYR A 71 -5.41 -13.06 6.32
N ARG A 72 -6.10 -14.19 6.54
CA ARG A 72 -5.70 -15.18 7.53
C ARG A 72 -4.31 -15.73 7.24
N GLN A 73 -4.04 -16.09 5.99
CA GLN A 73 -2.72 -16.60 5.57
C GLN A 73 -1.62 -15.54 5.69
N LEU A 74 -1.89 -14.30 5.28
CA LEU A 74 -0.93 -13.20 5.42
C LEU A 74 -0.60 -12.90 6.89
N LYS A 75 -1.58 -13.02 7.79
CA LYS A 75 -1.35 -12.88 9.24
C LYS A 75 -0.44 -14.00 9.76
N ALA A 76 -0.71 -15.25 9.38
CA ALA A 76 0.12 -16.38 9.78
C ALA A 76 1.56 -16.28 9.25
N ILE A 77 1.76 -15.76 8.03
CA ILE A 77 3.10 -15.49 7.48
C ILE A 77 3.81 -14.41 8.31
N LYS A 78 3.11 -13.33 8.67
CA LYS A 78 3.67 -12.27 9.51
C LYS A 78 4.12 -12.82 10.87
N GLU A 79 3.30 -13.67 11.49
CA GLU A 79 3.65 -14.33 12.77
C GLU A 79 4.89 -15.22 12.62
N GLN A 80 5.00 -15.99 11.53
CA GLN A 80 6.20 -16.78 11.24
C GLN A 80 7.46 -15.94 11.02
N ILE A 81 7.35 -14.81 10.29
CA ILE A 81 8.48 -13.88 10.11
C ILE A 81 8.90 -13.30 11.47
N ASN A 82 7.95 -12.91 12.32
CA ASN A 82 8.25 -12.41 13.66
C ASN A 82 8.97 -13.48 14.52
N ALA A 83 8.58 -14.75 14.39
CA ALA A 83 9.25 -15.84 15.09
C ALA A 83 10.70 -16.04 14.61
N LEU A 84 10.98 -15.86 13.31
CA LEU A 84 12.36 -15.92 12.79
C LEU A 84 13.27 -14.84 13.39
N ILE A 85 12.72 -13.66 13.67
CA ILE A 85 13.48 -12.55 14.28
C ILE A 85 13.87 -12.87 15.73
N ALA A 86 13.10 -13.71 16.42
CA ALA A 86 13.37 -14.09 17.81
C ALA A 86 14.48 -15.15 17.94
N ASN A 87 14.96 -15.73 16.84
CA ASN A 87 16.04 -16.70 16.84
C ASN A 87 17.42 -16.01 16.98
N GLU A 88 18.41 -16.73 17.52
CA GLU A 88 19.80 -16.24 17.63
C GLU A 88 20.42 -15.92 16.26
N LYS A 89 20.02 -16.65 15.21
CA LYS A 89 20.41 -16.42 13.83
C LYS A 89 19.16 -16.43 12.94
N LEU A 90 19.13 -15.50 11.99
CA LEU A 90 18.09 -15.43 10.98
C LEU A 90 18.24 -16.58 9.97
N ASP A 91 17.20 -17.40 9.83
CA ASP A 91 17.12 -18.39 8.75
C ASP A 91 16.65 -17.68 7.46
N GLU A 92 17.62 -17.25 6.65
CA GLU A 92 17.38 -16.53 5.40
C GLU A 92 16.61 -17.37 4.37
N ALA A 93 16.89 -18.69 4.29
CA ALA A 93 16.18 -19.58 3.38
C ALA A 93 14.70 -19.70 3.74
N LYS A 94 14.39 -19.77 5.05
CA LYS A 94 13.01 -19.75 5.52
C LYS A 94 12.35 -18.39 5.29
N LEU A 95 13.07 -17.29 5.51
CA LEU A 95 12.57 -15.94 5.24
C LEU A 95 12.18 -15.80 3.75
N ASP A 96 13.05 -16.20 2.83
CA ASP A 96 12.79 -16.15 1.39
C ASP A 96 11.55 -16.96 1.00
N SER A 97 11.38 -18.15 1.58
CA SER A 97 10.17 -18.96 1.39
C SER A 97 8.90 -18.24 1.84
N LEU A 98 8.93 -17.59 3.01
CA LEU A 98 7.80 -16.83 3.55
C LEU A 98 7.47 -15.59 2.70
N ILE A 99 8.49 -14.88 2.21
CA ILE A 99 8.32 -13.74 1.30
C ILE A 99 7.71 -14.20 -0.03
N ASN A 100 8.17 -15.31 -0.61
CA ASN A 100 7.60 -15.87 -1.83
C ASN A 100 6.13 -16.26 -1.66
N GLN A 101 5.77 -16.87 -0.53
CA GLN A 101 4.37 -17.17 -0.20
C GLN A 101 3.52 -15.89 -0.08
N ARG A 102 4.04 -14.88 0.63
CA ARG A 102 3.38 -13.56 0.76
C ARG A 102 3.13 -12.92 -0.61
N ASN A 103 4.12 -12.96 -1.49
CA ASN A 103 4.03 -12.39 -2.84
C ASN A 103 2.97 -13.12 -3.68
N LYS A 104 2.92 -14.46 -3.62
CA LYS A 104 1.89 -15.26 -4.30
C LYS A 104 0.47 -14.93 -3.83
N ILE A 105 0.26 -14.79 -2.52
CA ILE A 105 -1.05 -14.41 -1.97
C ILE A 105 -1.42 -13.00 -2.40
N THR A 106 -0.48 -12.05 -2.31
CA THR A 106 -0.70 -10.66 -2.73
C THR A 106 -1.07 -10.56 -4.22
N GLY A 107 -0.38 -11.31 -5.09
CA GLY A 107 -0.70 -11.40 -6.51
C GLY A 107 -2.09 -11.99 -6.76
N THR A 108 -2.46 -13.05 -6.02
CA THR A 108 -3.80 -13.66 -6.09
C THR A 108 -4.88 -12.66 -5.67
N MET A 109 -4.66 -11.89 -4.60
CA MET A 109 -5.58 -10.85 -4.15
C MET A 109 -5.77 -9.75 -5.21
N LEU A 110 -4.70 -9.32 -5.87
CA LEU A 110 -4.77 -8.35 -6.96
C LEU A 110 -5.60 -8.90 -8.13
N LYS A 111 -5.31 -10.13 -8.57
CA LYS A 111 -6.06 -10.81 -9.64
C LYS A 111 -7.55 -10.88 -9.31
N ASN A 112 -7.91 -11.34 -8.11
CA ASN A 112 -9.30 -11.43 -7.67
C ASN A 112 -10.00 -10.06 -7.64
N ARG A 113 -9.29 -9.01 -7.21
CA ARG A 113 -9.83 -7.63 -7.22
C ARG A 113 -10.11 -7.15 -8.64
N VAL A 114 -9.18 -7.37 -9.58
CA VAL A 114 -9.36 -6.99 -11.00
C VAL A 114 -10.54 -7.75 -11.61
N MET A 115 -10.62 -9.06 -11.38
CA MET A 115 -11.73 -9.88 -11.87
C MET A 115 -13.08 -9.40 -11.30
N MET A 116 -13.15 -9.11 -10.00
CA MET A 116 -14.35 -8.57 -9.37
C MET A 116 -14.78 -7.23 -9.99
N LYS A 117 -13.82 -6.31 -10.20
CA LYS A 117 -14.11 -5.01 -10.85
C LYS A 117 -14.65 -5.21 -12.27
N ASN A 118 -14.04 -6.12 -13.05
CA ASN A 118 -14.50 -6.45 -14.40
C ASN A 118 -15.93 -7.04 -14.40
N GLN A 119 -16.22 -7.99 -13.51
CA GLN A 119 -17.56 -8.58 -13.39
C GLN A 119 -18.61 -7.52 -13.05
N ILE A 120 -18.29 -6.57 -12.17
CA ILE A 120 -19.16 -5.44 -11.82
C ILE A 120 -19.35 -4.51 -13.02
N TYR A 121 -18.27 -4.14 -13.70
CA TYR A 121 -18.32 -3.27 -14.89
C TYR A 121 -19.22 -3.87 -16.00
N ASN A 122 -19.22 -5.19 -16.14
CA ASN A 122 -20.09 -5.90 -17.10
C ASN A 122 -21.58 -5.87 -16.73
N GLN A 123 -21.95 -5.50 -15.50
CA GLN A 123 -23.35 -5.31 -15.10
C GLN A 123 -23.90 -3.92 -15.46
N LEU A 124 -23.04 -3.00 -15.90
CA LEU A 124 -23.39 -1.61 -16.16
C LEU A 124 -23.91 -1.40 -17.59
N THR A 125 -24.81 -0.43 -17.78
CA THR A 125 -25.22 0.06 -19.11
C THR A 125 -24.07 0.82 -19.79
N ASN A 126 -24.20 1.13 -21.08
CA ASN A 126 -23.16 1.87 -21.81
C ASN A 126 -22.93 3.27 -21.22
N GLU A 127 -24.00 3.94 -20.80
CA GLU A 127 -23.96 5.27 -20.16
C GLU A 127 -23.26 5.18 -18.80
N GLN A 128 -23.63 4.19 -17.98
CA GLN A 128 -23.01 3.96 -16.68
C GLN A 128 -21.53 3.59 -16.81
N LYS A 129 -21.15 2.80 -17.83
CA LYS A 129 -19.75 2.47 -18.14
C LYS A 129 -18.93 3.71 -18.49
N SER A 130 -19.51 4.64 -19.26
CA SER A 130 -18.88 5.92 -19.59
C SER A 130 -18.63 6.74 -18.31
N GLN A 131 -19.63 6.85 -17.44
CA GLN A 131 -19.49 7.54 -16.15
C GLN A 131 -18.48 6.87 -15.22
N TYR A 132 -18.48 5.54 -15.17
CA TYR A 132 -17.52 4.77 -14.38
C TYR A 132 -16.08 5.06 -14.79
N LYS A 133 -15.80 5.11 -16.11
CA LYS A 133 -14.46 5.41 -16.65
C LYS A 133 -13.97 6.83 -16.34
N LYS A 134 -14.87 7.81 -16.32
CA LYS A 134 -14.53 9.21 -15.99
C LYS A 134 -14.13 9.41 -14.53
N ASN A 135 -14.66 8.56 -13.65
CA ASN A 135 -14.44 8.65 -12.20
C ASN A 135 -13.40 7.65 -11.69
N MET A 136 -12.78 6.87 -12.58
CA MET A 136 -11.74 5.89 -12.27
C MET A 136 -10.37 6.56 -12.15
#